data_AF-A0A956ACI4-F1
#
_entry.id   AF-A0A956ACI4-F1
#
_cell.length_a   1.000
_cell.length_b   1.000
_cell.length_c   1.000
_cell.angle_alpha   90.00
_cell.angle_beta   90.00
_cell.angle_gamma   90.00
#
_symmetry.space_group_name_H-M   'P 1'
#
loop_
_entity.id
_entity.type
_entity.pdbx_description
1 polymer ?
#
loop_
_entity_poly.entity_id
_entity_poly.type
_entity_poly.pdbx_seq_one_letter_code
_entity_poly.pdbx_strand_id
1 'polypeptide(L)'
;MSQVDTFVLASQFSEVGIYFHFADLLLNLIDLSDGPFKEEVQQQVDRLSHRRPAVKIQLEELCTALAEVGLGAPEAPRTPAQYYEFSQAFIPALLEGLPEGGREWIGALCGVRYGQLMLQLQIMTLIYRLLMIEPNHGLLRKQLQQILGQMPVLREGLLEVLRHPELHPELTSNLSDGISAIDQLAVDLVLPSDTAQAKQIGIHIQTQLNELVAAKTAGLMLLQRDESRQSGE
;
A
#
# COMPACT_ATOMS: atom_id res chain seq x y z
N MET A 1 -6.55 6.98 21.39
CA MET A 1 -5.75 7.07 20.16
C MET A 1 -6.56 7.87 19.15
N SER A 2 -6.00 8.84 18.45
CA SER A 2 -6.77 9.70 17.54
C SER A 2 -7.15 8.97 16.24
N GLN A 3 -8.04 9.57 15.41
CA GLN A 3 -8.28 9.10 14.04
C GLN A 3 -7.01 9.09 13.19
N VAL A 4 -6.08 10.00 13.49
CA VAL A 4 -4.84 10.15 12.76
C VAL A 4 -3.87 9.05 13.14
N ASP A 5 -3.74 8.75 14.43
CA ASP A 5 -2.89 7.67 14.93
C ASP A 5 -3.34 6.31 14.38
N THR A 6 -4.65 6.05 14.40
CA THR A 6 -5.24 4.84 13.81
C THR A 6 -5.04 4.78 12.31
N PHE A 7 -5.11 5.90 11.59
CA PHE A 7 -4.77 5.99 10.17
C PHE A 7 -3.30 5.63 9.91
N VAL A 8 -2.36 6.23 10.66
CA VAL A 8 -0.93 5.98 10.53
C VAL A 8 -0.65 4.50 10.74
N LEU A 9 -1.11 3.95 11.86
CA LEU A 9 -0.93 2.54 12.22
C LEU A 9 -1.47 1.60 11.14
N ALA A 10 -2.70 1.83 10.70
CA ALA A 10 -3.34 1.04 9.65
C ALA A 10 -2.62 1.11 8.30
N SER A 11 -2.09 2.29 7.95
CA SER A 11 -1.39 2.49 6.67
C SER A 11 -0.03 1.79 6.62
N GLN A 12 0.68 1.70 7.75
CA GLN A 12 2.00 1.05 7.85
C GLN A 12 1.95 -0.43 7.52
N PHE A 13 0.85 -1.11 7.87
CA PHE A 13 0.65 -2.52 7.52
C PHE A 13 0.85 -2.75 6.01
N SER A 14 0.33 -1.87 5.15
CA SER A 14 0.45 -2.02 3.69
C SER A 14 1.83 -1.64 3.15
N GLU A 15 2.55 -0.73 3.82
CA GLU A 15 3.93 -0.37 3.45
C GLU A 15 4.89 -1.53 3.67
N VAL A 16 4.74 -2.21 4.82
CA VAL A 16 5.43 -3.47 5.10
C VAL A 16 5.07 -4.53 4.04
N GLY A 17 3.81 -4.56 3.60
CA GLY A 17 3.33 -5.50 2.59
C GLY A 17 4.05 -5.42 1.26
N ILE A 18 4.49 -4.24 0.85
CA ILE A 18 5.24 -4.06 -0.40
C ILE A 18 6.42 -5.04 -0.45
N TYR A 19 7.13 -5.19 0.67
CA TYR A 19 8.26 -6.11 0.75
C TYR A 19 7.86 -7.57 0.48
N PHE A 20 6.82 -8.05 1.16
CA PHE A 20 6.39 -9.44 1.08
C PHE A 20 5.74 -9.79 -0.25
N HIS A 21 4.91 -8.90 -0.78
CA HIS A 21 4.33 -9.05 -2.10
C HIS A 21 5.38 -9.03 -3.21
N PHE A 22 6.41 -8.18 -3.09
CA PHE A 22 7.52 -8.16 -4.03
C PHE A 22 8.35 -9.44 -3.92
N ALA A 23 8.64 -9.92 -2.71
CA ALA A 23 9.36 -11.16 -2.50
C ALA A 23 8.64 -12.34 -3.17
N ASP A 24 7.33 -12.47 -2.94
CA ASP A 24 6.49 -13.51 -3.53
C ASP A 24 6.49 -13.42 -5.07
N LEU A 25 6.26 -12.22 -5.62
CA LEU A 25 6.28 -12.02 -7.08
C LEU A 25 7.65 -12.37 -7.68
N LEU A 26 8.74 -11.83 -7.13
CA LEU A 26 10.09 -11.97 -7.70
C LEU A 26 10.63 -13.41 -7.57
N LEU A 27 10.35 -14.10 -6.47
CA LEU A 27 10.71 -15.51 -6.31
C LEU A 27 9.99 -16.41 -7.33
N ASN A 28 8.74 -16.11 -7.67
CA ASN A 28 8.02 -16.84 -8.72
C ASN A 28 8.52 -16.51 -10.14
N LEU A 29 9.15 -15.35 -10.33
CA LEU A 29 9.68 -14.93 -11.64
C LEU A 29 11.09 -15.46 -11.92
N ILE A 30 11.95 -15.56 -10.90
CA ILE A 30 13.39 -15.83 -11.10
C ILE A 30 13.65 -17.15 -11.83
N ASP A 31 12.86 -18.19 -11.55
CA ASP A 31 12.99 -19.52 -12.15
C ASP A 31 12.35 -19.58 -13.56
N LEU A 32 11.53 -18.59 -13.91
CA LEU A 32 10.83 -18.49 -15.19
C LEU A 32 11.49 -17.49 -16.15
N SER A 33 12.60 -16.88 -15.74
CA SER A 33 13.23 -15.75 -16.43
C SER A 33 14.52 -16.17 -17.14
N ASP A 34 14.74 -15.62 -18.34
CA ASP A 34 16.01 -15.73 -19.08
C ASP A 34 16.50 -14.37 -19.61
N GLY A 35 17.79 -14.27 -19.90
CA GLY A 35 18.40 -13.11 -20.56
C GLY A 35 18.20 -11.78 -19.80
N PRO A 36 17.95 -10.66 -20.52
CA PRO A 36 17.79 -9.34 -19.91
C PRO A 36 16.66 -9.24 -18.88
N PHE A 37 15.61 -10.07 -19.03
CA PHE A 37 14.51 -10.12 -18.08
C PHE A 37 14.96 -10.67 -16.72
N LYS A 38 15.75 -11.76 -16.74
CA LYS A 38 16.35 -12.33 -15.53
C LYS A 38 17.28 -11.35 -14.80
N GLU A 39 18.08 -10.60 -15.56
CA GLU A 39 18.96 -9.57 -14.98
C GLU A 39 18.17 -8.50 -14.24
N GLU A 40 17.07 -8.00 -14.82
CA GLU A 40 16.22 -7.02 -14.16
C GLU A 40 15.51 -7.61 -12.93
N VAL A 41 14.98 -8.84 -13.01
CA VAL A 41 14.38 -9.53 -11.85
C VAL A 41 15.40 -9.66 -10.72
N GLN A 42 16.63 -10.08 -11.03
CA GLN A 42 17.70 -10.20 -10.03
C GLN A 42 18.05 -8.85 -9.39
N GLN A 43 18.11 -7.77 -10.18
CA GLN A 43 18.33 -6.42 -9.63
C GLN A 43 17.22 -6.01 -8.65
N GLN A 44 15.96 -6.40 -8.90
CA GLN A 44 14.86 -6.14 -7.98
C GLN A 44 14.96 -7.00 -6.71
N VAL A 45 15.35 -8.27 -6.83
CA VAL A 45 15.63 -9.16 -5.68
C VAL A 45 16.74 -8.58 -4.80
N ASP A 46 17.81 -8.06 -5.41
CA ASP A 46 18.91 -7.46 -4.69
C ASP A 46 18.44 -6.19 -3.96
N ARG A 47 17.71 -5.30 -4.64
CA ARG A 47 17.14 -4.09 -4.01
C ARG A 47 16.21 -4.43 -2.85
N LEU A 48 15.38 -5.46 -3.02
CA LEU A 48 14.49 -5.94 -1.98
C LEU A 48 15.30 -6.43 -0.77
N SER A 49 16.35 -7.22 -1.01
CA SER A 49 17.24 -7.73 0.04
C SER A 49 17.92 -6.62 0.84
N HIS A 50 18.33 -5.53 0.18
CA HIS A 50 18.90 -4.34 0.86
C HIS A 50 17.88 -3.63 1.77
N ARG A 51 16.57 -3.71 1.46
CA ARG A 51 15.49 -3.12 2.27
C ARG A 51 15.09 -3.98 3.47
N ARG A 52 15.45 -5.27 3.49
CA ARG A 52 15.05 -6.23 4.53
C ARG A 52 15.31 -5.74 5.97
N PRO A 53 16.47 -5.13 6.31
CA PRO A 53 16.68 -4.65 7.68
C PRO A 53 15.70 -3.54 8.09
N ALA A 54 15.41 -2.60 7.19
CA ALA A 54 14.47 -1.52 7.46
C ALA A 54 13.04 -2.05 7.62
N VAL A 55 12.62 -2.99 6.78
CA VAL A 55 11.30 -3.64 6.88
C VAL A 55 11.16 -4.41 8.20
N LYS A 56 12.25 -5.07 8.65
CA LYS A 56 12.26 -5.74 9.94
C LYS A 56 12.01 -4.76 11.10
N ILE A 57 12.69 -3.61 11.08
CA ILE A 57 12.49 -2.55 12.09
C ILE A 57 11.04 -2.05 12.05
N GLN A 58 10.52 -1.73 10.86
CA GLN A 58 9.13 -1.28 10.70
C GLN A 58 8.11 -2.32 11.18
N LEU A 59 8.40 -3.61 11.00
CA LEU A 59 7.59 -4.70 11.51
C LEU A 59 7.59 -4.76 13.04
N GLU A 60 8.76 -4.63 13.65
CA GLU A 60 8.91 -4.61 15.11
C GLU A 60 8.18 -3.38 15.70
N GLU A 61 8.30 -2.22 15.06
CA GLU A 61 7.57 -1.00 15.41
C GLU A 61 6.06 -1.19 15.28
N LEU A 62 5.58 -1.74 14.17
CA LEU A 62 4.16 -2.04 13.95
C LEU A 62 3.62 -3.01 15.01
N CYS A 63 4.34 -4.09 15.31
CA CYS A 63 3.94 -5.07 16.33
C CYS A 63 3.93 -4.45 17.73
N THR A 64 4.87 -3.55 18.03
CA THR A 64 4.92 -2.80 19.30
C THR A 64 3.72 -1.87 19.42
N ALA A 65 3.46 -1.05 18.40
CA ALA A 65 2.34 -0.13 18.37
C ALA A 65 0.99 -0.86 18.50
N LEU A 66 0.87 -2.05 17.89
CA LEU A 66 -0.30 -2.92 18.07
C LEU A 66 -0.49 -3.40 19.50
N ALA A 67 0.60 -3.84 20.14
CA ALA A 67 0.58 -4.30 21.52
C ALA A 67 0.14 -3.19 22.48
N GLU A 68 0.63 -1.97 22.27
CA GLU A 68 0.30 -0.79 23.07
C GLU A 68 -1.19 -0.42 23.02
N VAL A 69 -1.86 -0.72 21.91
CA VAL A 69 -3.31 -0.48 21.75
C VAL A 69 -4.17 -1.68 22.16
N GLY A 70 -3.59 -2.68 22.83
CA GLY A 70 -4.30 -3.85 23.34
C GLY A 70 -4.65 -4.90 22.29
N LEU A 71 -4.23 -4.68 21.03
CA LEU A 71 -4.34 -5.63 19.94
C LEU A 71 -3.08 -6.51 19.99
N GLY A 72 -3.10 -7.52 20.87
CA GLY A 72 -1.91 -8.27 21.33
C GLY A 72 -0.86 -8.55 20.25
N ALA A 73 0.43 -8.50 20.59
CA ALA A 73 1.55 -8.53 19.65
C ALA A 73 1.61 -9.84 18.81
N PRO A 74 1.17 -9.85 17.53
CA PRO A 74 1.50 -10.97 16.66
C PRO A 74 3.02 -11.07 16.49
N GLU A 75 3.54 -12.29 16.32
CA GLU A 75 4.94 -12.44 15.94
C GLU A 75 5.16 -11.79 14.56
N ALA A 76 6.25 -11.02 14.42
CA ALA A 76 6.57 -10.35 13.17
C ALA A 76 6.73 -11.38 12.03
N PRO A 77 6.01 -11.23 10.90
CA PRO A 77 6.07 -12.16 9.79
C PRO A 77 7.47 -12.17 9.16
N ARG A 78 7.93 -13.35 8.74
CA ARG A 78 9.25 -13.55 8.12
C ARG A 78 9.17 -14.05 6.68
N THR A 79 8.00 -14.51 6.26
CA THR A 79 7.74 -15.02 4.91
C THR A 79 6.48 -14.36 4.33
N PRO A 80 6.30 -14.36 2.99
CA PRO A 80 5.07 -13.88 2.39
C PRO A 80 3.82 -14.58 2.93
N ALA A 81 3.84 -15.91 3.07
CA ALA A 81 2.73 -16.68 3.66
C ALA A 81 2.36 -16.19 5.06
N GLN A 82 3.35 -15.99 5.93
CA GLN A 82 3.12 -15.46 7.28
C GLN A 82 2.58 -14.03 7.24
N TYR A 83 3.03 -13.20 6.30
CA TYR A 83 2.51 -11.85 6.13
C TYR A 83 1.04 -11.86 5.68
N TYR A 84 0.64 -12.77 4.78
CA TYR A 84 -0.76 -12.91 4.39
C TYR A 84 -1.64 -13.32 5.59
N GLU A 85 -1.20 -14.29 6.40
CA GLU A 85 -1.91 -14.67 7.63
C GLU A 85 -1.99 -13.50 8.62
N PHE A 86 -0.86 -12.81 8.84
CA PHE A 86 -0.79 -11.60 9.65
C PHE A 86 -1.79 -10.55 9.18
N SER A 87 -1.86 -10.28 7.87
CA SER A 87 -2.76 -9.27 7.29
C SER A 87 -4.24 -9.58 7.52
N GLN A 88 -4.60 -10.86 7.38
CA GLN A 88 -5.96 -11.32 7.52
C GLN A 88 -6.44 -11.32 8.96
N ALA A 89 -5.51 -11.46 9.93
CA ALA A 89 -5.81 -11.32 11.35
C ALA A 89 -5.81 -9.85 11.81
N PHE A 90 -4.84 -9.06 11.32
CA PHE A 90 -4.64 -7.67 11.72
C PHE A 90 -5.83 -6.77 11.34
N ILE A 91 -6.29 -6.82 10.10
CA ILE A 91 -7.35 -5.89 9.64
C ILE A 91 -8.63 -6.07 10.45
N PRO A 92 -9.17 -7.30 10.64
CA PRO A 92 -10.32 -7.51 11.52
C PRO A 92 -10.04 -7.10 12.97
N ALA A 93 -8.89 -7.50 13.54
CA ALA A 93 -8.56 -7.18 14.93
C ALA A 93 -8.48 -5.67 15.18
N LEU A 94 -7.87 -4.92 14.25
CA LEU A 94 -7.80 -3.46 14.30
C LEU A 94 -9.20 -2.82 14.23
N LEU A 95 -10.10 -3.36 13.42
CA LEU A 95 -11.46 -2.84 13.30
C LEU A 95 -12.36 -3.25 14.48
N GLU A 96 -12.16 -4.43 15.06
CA GLU A 96 -12.94 -4.99 16.19
C GLU A 96 -12.50 -4.47 17.56
N GLY A 97 -11.21 -4.22 17.78
CA GLY A 97 -10.71 -3.66 19.04
C GLY A 97 -10.96 -2.16 19.19
N LEU A 98 -11.47 -1.51 18.14
CA LEU A 98 -11.98 -0.15 18.22
C LEU A 98 -13.44 -0.22 18.68
N PRO A 99 -13.85 0.60 19.67
CA PRO A 99 -15.22 0.57 20.18
C PRO A 99 -16.22 0.74 19.03
N GLU A 100 -17.28 -0.08 19.01
CA GLU A 100 -18.35 0.02 18.00
C GLU A 100 -18.88 1.47 17.93
N GLY A 101 -18.69 2.10 16.77
CA GLY A 101 -19.15 3.48 16.53
C GLY A 101 -18.23 4.59 17.06
N GLY A 102 -17.00 4.27 17.46
CA GLY A 102 -15.97 5.26 17.78
C GLY A 102 -15.41 5.94 16.53
N ARG A 103 -15.14 7.25 16.62
CA ARG A 103 -14.53 8.05 15.55
C ARG A 103 -13.23 7.45 15.02
N GLU A 104 -12.48 6.79 15.89
CA GLU A 104 -11.20 6.14 15.60
C GLU A 104 -11.30 5.03 14.55
N TRP A 105 -12.45 4.35 14.46
CA TRP A 105 -12.69 3.29 13.48
C TRP A 105 -12.55 3.78 12.04
N ILE A 106 -12.99 5.02 11.78
CA ILE A 106 -12.92 5.63 10.45
C ILE A 106 -11.47 5.92 10.07
N GLY A 107 -10.66 6.34 11.03
CA GLY A 107 -9.22 6.55 10.85
C GLY A 107 -8.51 5.26 10.46
N ALA A 108 -8.79 4.17 11.19
CA ALA A 108 -8.26 2.84 10.87
C ALA A 108 -8.71 2.36 9.48
N LEU A 109 -10.01 2.44 9.18
CA LEU A 109 -10.55 2.02 7.89
C LEU A 109 -9.95 2.84 6.73
N CYS A 110 -9.83 4.15 6.91
CA CYS A 110 -9.14 5.05 6.00
C CYS A 110 -7.70 4.58 5.74
N GLY A 111 -6.94 4.31 6.80
CA GLY A 111 -5.53 3.91 6.69
C GLY A 111 -5.36 2.57 5.98
N VAL A 112 -6.27 1.61 6.23
CA VAL A 112 -6.28 0.33 5.50
C VAL A 112 -6.54 0.54 4.01
N ARG A 113 -7.59 1.28 3.64
CA ARG A 113 -7.95 1.52 2.23
C ARG A 113 -6.86 2.31 1.49
N TYR A 114 -6.34 3.34 2.12
CA TYR A 114 -5.27 4.16 1.55
C TYR A 114 -3.97 3.36 1.41
N GLY A 115 -3.61 2.58 2.44
CA GLY A 115 -2.45 1.68 2.39
C GLY A 115 -2.57 0.64 1.27
N GLN A 116 -3.75 0.04 1.10
CA GLN A 116 -4.02 -0.89 0.01
C GLN A 116 -3.80 -0.23 -1.36
N LEU A 117 -4.24 1.01 -1.56
CA LEU A 117 -3.97 1.76 -2.80
C LEU A 117 -2.48 1.90 -3.05
N MET A 118 -1.73 2.37 -2.05
CA MET A 118 -0.27 2.52 -2.17
C MET A 118 0.42 1.20 -2.52
N LEU A 119 0.04 0.11 -1.85
CA LEU A 119 0.57 -1.22 -2.11
C LEU A 119 0.32 -1.64 -3.56
N GLN A 120 -0.92 -1.52 -4.04
CA GLN A 120 -1.28 -1.91 -5.41
C GLN A 120 -0.48 -1.09 -6.44
N LEU A 121 -0.40 0.24 -6.27
CA LEU A 121 0.37 1.10 -7.18
C LEU A 121 1.86 0.78 -7.20
N GLN A 122 2.44 0.41 -6.05
CA GLN A 122 3.84 -0.02 -5.95
C GLN A 122 4.07 -1.34 -6.70
N ILE A 123 3.20 -2.33 -6.51
CA ILE A 123 3.28 -3.62 -7.23
C ILE A 123 3.11 -3.38 -8.74
N MET A 124 2.15 -2.55 -9.13
CA MET A 124 1.95 -2.20 -10.53
C MET A 124 3.18 -1.54 -11.15
N THR A 125 3.82 -0.62 -10.45
CA THR A 125 5.05 0.03 -10.93
C THR A 125 6.15 -1.00 -11.22
N LEU A 126 6.33 -1.96 -10.32
CA LEU A 126 7.27 -3.06 -10.53
C LEU A 126 6.87 -3.91 -11.75
N ILE A 127 5.59 -4.31 -11.85
CA ILE A 127 5.10 -5.13 -12.96
C ILE A 127 5.30 -4.41 -14.30
N TYR A 128 4.92 -3.13 -14.41
CA TYR A 128 5.09 -2.36 -15.65
C TYR A 128 6.55 -2.22 -16.05
N ARG A 129 7.44 -1.97 -15.08
CA ARG A 129 8.88 -1.93 -15.33
C ARG A 129 9.40 -3.24 -15.93
N LEU A 130 8.92 -4.38 -15.44
CA LEU A 130 9.28 -5.70 -15.97
C LEU A 130 8.63 -5.97 -17.35
N LEU A 131 7.38 -5.56 -17.55
CA LEU A 131 6.68 -5.66 -18.84
C LEU A 131 7.28 -4.77 -19.93
N MET A 132 8.05 -3.72 -19.60
CA MET A 132 8.82 -2.98 -20.61
C MET A 132 9.88 -3.87 -21.29
N ILE A 133 10.40 -4.86 -20.57
CA ILE A 133 11.42 -5.80 -21.06
C ILE A 133 10.74 -6.99 -21.74
N GLU A 134 9.73 -7.56 -21.10
CA GLU A 134 8.97 -8.69 -21.63
C GLU A 134 7.45 -8.43 -21.62
N PRO A 135 6.91 -7.71 -22.64
CA PRO A 135 5.50 -7.26 -22.65
C PRO A 135 4.47 -8.39 -22.64
N ASN A 136 4.87 -9.58 -23.09
CA ASN A 136 3.99 -10.74 -23.21
C ASN A 136 4.15 -11.75 -22.08
N HIS A 137 4.88 -11.43 -21.01
CA HIS A 137 5.12 -12.35 -19.91
C HIS A 137 3.81 -12.76 -19.21
N GLY A 138 3.44 -14.03 -19.31
CA GLY A 138 2.11 -14.54 -18.89
C GLY A 138 1.78 -14.30 -17.42
N LEU A 139 2.72 -14.56 -16.51
CA LEU A 139 2.50 -14.36 -15.06
C LEU A 139 2.27 -12.87 -14.72
N LEU A 140 3.14 -11.97 -15.20
CA LEU A 140 3.04 -10.53 -14.97
C LEU A 140 1.71 -9.96 -15.47
N ARG A 141 1.24 -10.38 -16.65
CA ARG A 141 -0.05 -9.94 -17.19
C ARG A 141 -1.22 -10.46 -16.36
N LYS A 142 -1.15 -11.72 -15.89
CA LYS A 142 -2.17 -12.29 -14.99
C LYS A 142 -2.24 -11.53 -13.66
N GLN A 143 -1.08 -11.24 -13.06
CA GLN A 143 -0.99 -10.47 -11.82
C GLN A 143 -1.53 -9.05 -12.02
N LEU A 144 -1.12 -8.37 -13.09
CA LEU A 144 -1.64 -7.05 -13.44
C LEU A 144 -3.16 -7.08 -13.59
N GLN A 145 -3.71 -8.04 -14.32
CA GLN A 145 -5.16 -8.17 -14.51
C GLN A 145 -5.91 -8.37 -13.17
N GLN A 146 -5.35 -9.14 -12.23
CA GLN A 146 -5.93 -9.31 -10.90
C GLN A 146 -5.96 -7.98 -10.13
N ILE A 147 -4.87 -7.21 -10.16
CA ILE A 147 -4.77 -5.90 -9.54
C ILE A 147 -5.78 -4.93 -10.17
N LEU A 148 -5.84 -4.88 -11.50
CA LEU A 148 -6.78 -4.05 -12.24
C LEU A 148 -8.23 -4.37 -11.88
N GLY A 149 -8.56 -5.66 -11.73
CA GLY A 149 -9.90 -6.11 -11.30
C GLY A 149 -10.29 -5.68 -9.89
N GLN A 150 -9.31 -5.37 -9.02
CA GLN A 150 -9.54 -4.91 -7.64
C GLN A 150 -9.70 -3.39 -7.53
N MET A 151 -9.24 -2.61 -8.51
CA MET A 151 -9.27 -1.14 -8.46
C MET A 151 -10.68 -0.56 -8.27
N PRO A 152 -11.74 -1.05 -8.96
CA PRO A 152 -13.09 -0.53 -8.73
C PRO A 152 -13.59 -0.78 -7.30
N VAL A 153 -13.27 -1.94 -6.72
CA VAL A 153 -13.66 -2.29 -5.34
C VAL A 153 -12.94 -1.39 -4.35
N LEU A 154 -11.64 -1.15 -4.57
CA LEU A 154 -10.85 -0.25 -3.72
C LEU A 154 -11.35 1.19 -3.80
N ARG A 155 -11.68 1.67 -5.00
CA ARG A 155 -12.29 2.98 -5.23
C ARG A 155 -13.59 3.15 -4.46
N GLU A 156 -14.51 2.18 -4.56
CA GLU A 156 -15.77 2.24 -3.83
C GLU A 156 -15.54 2.20 -2.31
N GLY A 157 -14.58 1.41 -1.83
CA GLY A 157 -14.20 1.40 -0.42
C GLY A 157 -13.65 2.75 0.08
N LEU A 158 -12.87 3.45 -0.74
CA LEU A 158 -12.41 4.82 -0.43
C LEU A 158 -13.58 5.82 -0.43
N LEU A 159 -14.51 5.71 -1.38
CA LEU A 159 -15.70 6.55 -1.43
C LEU A 159 -16.63 6.34 -0.23
N GLU A 160 -16.77 5.11 0.24
CA GLU A 160 -17.53 4.79 1.44
C GLU A 160 -16.95 5.51 2.66
N VAL A 161 -15.63 5.44 2.86
CA VAL A 161 -14.95 6.15 3.96
C VAL A 161 -15.09 7.66 3.80
N LEU A 162 -14.93 8.19 2.58
CA LEU A 162 -15.04 9.64 2.29
C LEU A 162 -16.42 10.21 2.67
N ARG A 163 -17.48 9.40 2.54
CA ARG A 163 -18.86 9.80 2.87
C ARG A 163 -19.15 9.74 4.36
N HIS A 164 -18.22 9.26 5.19
CA HIS A 164 -18.48 9.09 6.61
C HIS A 164 -18.55 10.45 7.33
N PRO A 165 -19.62 10.74 8.08
CA PRO A 165 -19.87 12.08 8.65
C PRO A 165 -18.84 12.52 9.70
N GLU A 166 -18.13 11.58 10.31
CA GLU A 166 -17.11 11.87 11.32
C GLU A 166 -15.66 11.83 10.80
N LEU A 167 -15.46 11.72 9.48
CA LEU A 167 -14.13 11.71 8.89
C LEU A 167 -13.40 13.04 9.14
N HIS A 168 -12.16 12.95 9.64
CA HIS A 168 -11.30 14.10 9.86
C HIS A 168 -11.00 14.85 8.55
N PRO A 169 -11.08 16.20 8.48
CA PRO A 169 -10.90 16.98 7.24
C PRO A 169 -9.58 16.73 6.50
N GLU A 170 -8.50 16.54 7.24
CA GLU A 170 -7.16 16.27 6.72
C GLU A 170 -7.08 14.88 6.08
N LEU A 171 -7.85 13.91 6.60
CA LEU A 171 -7.99 12.60 5.97
C LEU A 171 -8.86 12.69 4.71
N THR A 172 -9.90 13.53 4.70
CA THR A 172 -10.75 13.80 3.52
C THR A 172 -9.93 14.21 2.29
N SER A 173 -8.92 15.07 2.46
CA SER A 173 -8.01 15.45 1.37
C SER A 173 -7.24 14.24 0.84
N ASN A 174 -6.62 13.46 1.73
CA ASN A 174 -5.84 12.27 1.35
C ASN A 174 -6.69 11.23 0.61
N LEU A 175 -7.93 10.98 1.04
CA LEU A 175 -8.84 10.07 0.32
C LEU A 175 -9.26 10.62 -1.04
N SER A 176 -9.53 11.93 -1.13
CA SER A 176 -9.92 12.58 -2.38
C SER A 176 -8.81 12.49 -3.42
N ASP A 177 -7.55 12.67 -3.00
CA ASP A 177 -6.38 12.48 -3.85
C ASP A 177 -6.23 11.01 -4.28
N GLY A 178 -6.45 10.06 -3.35
CA GLY A 178 -6.45 8.62 -3.65
C GLY A 178 -7.48 8.22 -4.69
N ILE A 179 -8.72 8.70 -4.55
CA ILE A 179 -9.81 8.45 -5.52
C ILE A 179 -9.46 9.10 -6.87
N SER A 180 -8.96 10.33 -6.85
CA SER A 180 -8.54 11.05 -8.07
C SER A 180 -7.43 10.30 -8.81
N ALA A 181 -6.47 9.73 -8.08
CA ALA A 181 -5.42 8.91 -8.67
C ALA A 181 -6.00 7.66 -9.34
N ILE A 182 -6.94 6.94 -8.69
CA ILE A 182 -7.62 5.80 -9.32
C ILE A 182 -8.39 6.22 -10.58
N ASP A 183 -9.10 7.35 -10.53
CA ASP A 183 -9.89 7.86 -11.66
C ASP A 183 -9.02 8.29 -12.84
N GLN A 184 -7.89 8.93 -12.58
CA GLN A 184 -6.90 9.28 -13.61
C GLN A 184 -6.29 8.01 -14.21
N LEU A 185 -5.94 7.05 -13.37
CA LEU A 185 -5.38 5.78 -13.80
C LEU A 185 -6.39 4.94 -14.58
N ALA A 186 -7.70 5.00 -14.30
CA ALA A 186 -8.72 4.20 -14.98
C ALA A 186 -8.70 4.34 -16.50
N VAL A 187 -8.24 5.48 -17.03
CA VAL A 187 -8.07 5.73 -18.47
C VAL A 187 -6.90 4.91 -19.05
N ASP A 188 -5.84 4.71 -18.26
CA ASP A 188 -4.57 4.09 -18.66
C ASP A 188 -4.40 2.64 -18.15
N LEU A 189 -5.25 2.19 -17.24
CA LEU A 189 -5.24 0.88 -16.57
C LEU A 189 -5.73 -0.25 -17.52
N VAL A 190 -5.01 -0.44 -18.61
CA VAL A 190 -5.20 -1.54 -19.55
C VAL A 190 -3.95 -2.42 -19.58
N LEU A 191 -4.09 -3.69 -19.97
CA LEU A 191 -2.92 -4.51 -20.25
C LEU A 191 -2.15 -3.87 -21.42
N PRO A 192 -0.85 -3.56 -21.25
CA PRO A 192 -0.09 -2.98 -22.35
C PRO A 192 -0.01 -3.96 -23.52
N SER A 193 -0.16 -3.45 -24.75
CA SER A 193 0.01 -4.21 -25.98
C SER A 193 1.47 -4.29 -26.42
N ASP A 194 2.30 -3.34 -26.00
CA ASP A 194 3.71 -3.24 -26.36
C ASP A 194 4.55 -2.50 -25.30
N THR A 195 5.87 -2.46 -25.54
CA THR A 195 6.86 -1.80 -24.67
C THR A 195 6.64 -0.29 -24.53
N ALA A 196 6.23 0.40 -25.60
CA ALA A 196 6.08 1.86 -25.57
C ALA A 196 4.88 2.25 -24.68
N GLN A 197 3.78 1.53 -24.82
CA GLN A 197 2.61 1.68 -23.97
C GLN A 197 2.91 1.29 -22.52
N ALA A 198 3.61 0.17 -22.28
CA ALA A 198 4.02 -0.23 -20.93
C ALA A 198 4.87 0.86 -20.24
N LYS A 199 5.77 1.51 -20.99
CA LYS A 199 6.59 2.62 -20.48
C LYS A 199 5.75 3.85 -20.14
N GLN A 200 4.83 4.26 -21.02
CA GLN A 200 3.98 5.42 -20.78
C GLN A 200 3.11 5.22 -19.55
N ILE A 201 2.42 4.07 -19.45
CA ILE A 201 1.57 3.74 -18.30
C ILE A 201 2.41 3.64 -17.02
N GLY A 202 3.58 3.00 -17.08
CA GLY A 202 4.49 2.88 -15.94
C GLY A 202 4.96 4.24 -15.39
N ILE A 203 5.26 5.20 -16.27
CA ILE A 203 5.58 6.58 -15.86
C ILE A 203 4.39 7.25 -15.18
N HIS A 204 3.19 7.11 -15.74
CA HIS A 204 1.99 7.71 -15.18
C HIS A 204 1.68 7.16 -13.77
N ILE A 205 1.72 5.83 -13.59
CA ILE A 205 1.52 5.19 -12.28
C ILE A 205 2.57 5.67 -11.26
N GLN A 206 3.83 5.76 -11.65
CA GLN A 206 4.88 6.24 -10.76
C GLN A 206 4.68 7.70 -10.34
N THR A 207 4.17 8.56 -11.23
CA THR A 207 3.82 9.95 -10.90
C THR A 207 2.70 10.00 -9.87
N GLN A 208 1.60 9.28 -10.09
CA GLN A 208 0.47 9.22 -9.16
C GLN A 208 0.89 8.69 -7.79
N LEU A 209 1.72 7.66 -7.76
CA LEU A 209 2.28 7.12 -6.54
C LEU A 209 3.14 8.17 -5.78
N ASN A 210 3.96 8.95 -6.48
CA ASN A 210 4.78 9.99 -5.86
C ASN A 210 3.92 11.12 -5.28
N GLU A 211 2.87 11.52 -5.99
CA GLU A 211 1.91 12.54 -5.55
C GLU A 211 1.19 12.07 -4.28
N LEU A 212 0.74 10.81 -4.22
CA LEU A 212 0.12 10.22 -3.04
C LEU A 212 1.08 10.15 -1.85
N VAL A 213 2.32 9.69 -2.06
CA VAL A 213 3.34 9.66 -0.99
C VAL A 213 3.60 11.06 -0.43
N ALA A 214 3.66 12.08 -1.31
CA ALA A 214 3.83 13.46 -0.90
C ALA A 214 2.61 13.98 -0.11
N ALA A 215 1.39 13.69 -0.56
CA ALA A 215 0.14 14.05 0.13
C ALA A 215 0.07 13.43 1.52
N LYS A 216 0.35 12.12 1.65
CA LYS A 216 0.44 11.43 2.95
C LYS A 216 1.44 12.12 3.86
N THR A 217 2.65 12.39 3.37
CA THR A 217 3.73 13.01 4.17
C THR A 217 3.35 14.41 4.65
N ALA A 218 2.79 15.23 3.76
CA ALA A 218 2.34 16.58 4.10
C ALA A 218 1.21 16.56 5.12
N GLY A 219 0.23 15.67 4.95
CA GLY A 219 -0.87 15.47 5.89
C GLY A 219 -0.36 15.09 7.29
N LEU A 220 0.58 14.15 7.39
CA LEU A 220 1.15 13.73 8.67
C LEU A 220 1.96 14.84 9.36
N MET A 221 2.69 15.66 8.60
CA MET A 221 3.43 16.80 9.17
C MET A 221 2.53 17.90 9.72
N LEU A 222 1.35 18.12 9.12
CA LEU A 222 0.38 19.09 9.64
C LEU A 222 -0.19 18.63 10.98
N LEU A 223 -0.47 17.33 11.11
CA LEU A 223 -1.04 16.73 12.32
C LEU A 223 -0.07 16.78 13.51
N GLN A 224 1.21 16.48 13.28
CA GLN A 224 2.25 16.62 14.31
C GLN A 224 2.40 18.07 14.83
N ARG A 225 2.14 19.08 13.98
CA ARG A 225 2.23 20.50 14.35
C ARG A 225 1.05 20.95 15.21
N ASP A 226 -0.15 20.44 14.95
CA ASP A 226 -1.34 20.80 15.71
C ASP A 226 -1.37 20.12 17.08
N GLU A 227 -0.88 18.89 17.20
CA GLU A 227 -0.69 18.21 18.50
C GLU A 227 0.36 18.92 19.37
N SER A 228 1.45 19.39 18.76
CA SER A 228 2.49 20.17 19.46
C SER A 228 1.98 21.52 19.96
N ARG A 229 0.97 22.11 19.29
CA ARG A 229 0.33 23.37 19.72
C ARG A 229 -0.68 23.15 20.84
N GLN A 230 -1.43 22.06 20.80
CA GLN A 230 -2.42 21.72 21.84
C GLN A 230 -1.78 21.21 23.15
N SER A 231 -0.58 20.62 23.08
CA SER A 231 0.16 20.11 24.25
C SER A 231 1.01 21.18 24.95
N GLY A 232 1.08 22.39 24.40
CA GLY A 232 1.86 23.53 24.91
C GLY A 232 1.04 24.58 25.67
N GLU A 233 -0.25 24.32 25.91
CA GLU A 233 -1.15 25.09 26.79
C GLU A 233 -1.41 24.35 28.09
#